data_AF-A0A7C2HAL4-F1
#
_entry.id   AF-A0A7C2HAL4-F1
#
_cell.length_a   1.000
_cell.length_b   1.000
_cell.length_c   1.000
_cell.angle_alpha   90.00
_cell.angle_beta   90.00
_cell.angle_gamma   90.00
#
_symmetry.space_group_name_H-M   'P 1'
#
loop_
_entity.id
_entity.type
_entity.pdbx_description
1 polymer ?
#
loop_
_entity_poly.entity_id
_entity_poly.type
_entity_poly.pdbx_seq_one_letter_code
_entity_poly.pdbx_strand_id
1 'polypeptide(L)' 'MSVVKTRKVGGSLVITLPKKLVESKKIKEGEILEITIKKVRKDGFGIFRGMKPFTAADELTTHD' A
#
# COMPACT_ATOMS: atom_id res chain seq x y z
N MET A 1 -13.96 -3.35 -0.34
CA MET A 1 -12.54 -3.57 -0.70
C MET A 1 -11.72 -3.57 0.57
N SER A 2 -10.93 -4.62 0.85
CA SER A 2 -10.01 -4.65 1.99
C SER A 2 -8.57 -4.63 1.51
N VAL A 3 -7.76 -3.71 2.03
CA VAL A 3 -6.31 -3.72 1.81
C VAL A 3 -5.70 -4.73 2.78
N VAL A 4 -4.90 -5.65 2.27
CA VAL A 4 -4.30 -6.72 3.08
C VAL A 4 -2.78 -6.56 3.05
N LYS A 5 -2.14 -6.72 4.21
CA LYS A 5 -0.68 -6.69 4.32
C LYS A 5 -0.10 -8.02 3.81
N THR A 6 0.91 -7.93 2.98
CA THR A 6 1.68 -9.11 2.54
C THR A 6 2.74 -9.47 3.58
N ARG A 7 3.10 -10.75 3.68
CA ARG A 7 4.22 -11.22 4.49
C ARG A 7 5.12 -12.15 3.69
N LYS A 8 6.40 -12.20 4.03
CA LYS A 8 7.37 -13.13 3.44
C LYS A 8 7.38 -14.43 4.23
N VAL A 9 7.26 -15.56 3.54
CA VAL A 9 7.44 -16.90 4.10
C VAL A 9 8.36 -17.66 3.15
N GLY A 10 9.57 -17.97 3.60
CA GLY A 10 10.63 -18.51 2.73
C GLY A 10 10.95 -17.57 1.56
N GLY A 11 10.91 -18.11 0.34
CA GLY A 11 11.10 -17.37 -0.92
C GLY A 11 9.84 -16.69 -1.46
N SER A 12 8.68 -16.86 -0.81
CA SER A 12 7.38 -16.48 -1.36
C SER A 12 6.71 -15.36 -0.57
N LEU A 13 5.88 -14.59 -1.26
CA LEU A 13 4.96 -13.62 -0.67
C LEU A 13 3.61 -14.28 -0.44
N VAL A 14 3.12 -14.20 0.80
CA VAL A 14 1.85 -14.79 1.22
C VAL A 14 0.90 -13.67 1.65
N ILE A 15 -0.35 -13.81 1.27
CA ILE A 15 -1.45 -12.91 1.63
C ILE A 15 -2.45 -13.70 2.47
N THR A 16 -2.93 -13.14 3.57
CA THR A 16 -3.96 -13.80 4.39
C THR A 16 -5.33 -13.42 3.87
N LEU A 17 -6.14 -14.39 3.46
CA LEU A 17 -7.53 -14.14 3.09
C LEU A 17 -8.37 -13.93 4.36
N PRO A 18 -9.07 -12.80 4.53
CA PRO A 18 -9.91 -12.56 5.69
C PRO A 18 -11.05 -13.58 5.78
N LYS A 19 -11.40 -14.04 7.00
CA LYS A 19 -12.46 -15.05 7.24
C LYS A 19 -13.78 -14.72 6.54
N LYS A 20 -14.23 -13.46 6.62
CA LYS A 20 -15.45 -12.98 5.94
C LYS A 20 -15.45 -13.23 4.43
N LEU A 21 -14.29 -13.14 3.78
CA LEU A 21 -14.14 -13.35 2.34
C LEU A 21 -14.10 -14.84 2.00
N VAL A 22 -13.43 -15.64 2.84
CA VAL A 22 -13.40 -17.10 2.71
C VAL A 22 -14.81 -17.69 2.82
N GLU A 23 -15.59 -17.26 3.82
CA GLU A 23 -16.95 -17.73 4.05
C GLU A 23 -17.91 -17.31 2.92
N SER A 24 -17.87 -16.04 2.51
CA SER A 24 -18.77 -15.53 1.47
C SER A 24 -18.51 -16.13 0.09
N LYS A 25 -17.25 -16.39 -0.25
CA LYS A 25 -16.87 -17.05 -1.52
C LYS A 25 -16.74 -18.58 -1.40
N LYS A 26 -16.98 -19.15 -0.21
CA LYS A 26 -16.85 -20.59 0.08
C LYS A 26 -15.51 -21.20 -0.37
N ILE A 27 -14.43 -20.44 -0.21
CA ILE A 27 -13.08 -20.85 -0.60
C ILE A 27 -12.61 -21.97 0.31
N LYS A 28 -12.07 -23.05 -0.26
CA LYS A 28 -11.53 -24.19 0.50
C LYS A 28 -10.01 -24.27 0.40
N GLU A 29 -9.40 -24.94 1.37
CA GLU A 29 -7.98 -25.27 1.30
C GLU A 29 -7.71 -26.21 0.12
N GLY A 30 -6.61 -25.97 -0.61
CA GLY A 30 -6.21 -26.77 -1.77
C GLY A 30 -6.88 -26.38 -3.09
N GLU A 31 -7.79 -25.40 -3.09
CA GLU A 31 -8.41 -24.88 -4.31
C GLU A 31 -7.46 -23.96 -5.09
N ILE A 32 -7.44 -24.10 -6.41
CA ILE A 32 -6.70 -23.18 -7.29
C ILE A 32 -7.59 -21.97 -7.55
N LEU A 33 -7.08 -20.79 -7.22
CA LEU A 33 -7.80 -19.53 -7.37
C LEU A 33 -7.09 -18.61 -8.36
N GLU A 34 -7.86 -17.98 -9.23
CA GLU A 34 -7.38 -16.83 -9.99
C GLU A 34 -7.31 -15.60 -9.08
N ILE A 35 -6.17 -14.92 -9.07
CA ILE A 35 -5.95 -13.70 -8.28
C ILE A 35 -5.60 -12.52 -9.19
N THR A 36 -6.34 -11.41 -9.02
CA THR A 36 -5.99 -10.13 -9.65
C THR A 36 -5.29 -9.24 -8.62
N ILE A 37 -4.00 -8.96 -8.84
CA ILE A 37 -3.21 -8.10 -7.94
C ILE A 37 -3.24 -6.67 -8.45
N LYS A 38 -3.76 -5.75 -7.63
CA LYS A 38 -3.67 -4.30 -7.86
C LYS A 38 -2.81 -3.66 -6.78
N LYS A 39 -1.66 -3.10 -7.17
CA LYS A 39 -0.82 -2.33 -6.26
C LYS A 39 -1.51 -1.01 -5.95
N VAL A 40 -1.80 -0.76 -4.68
CA VAL A 40 -2.28 0.56 -4.23
C VAL A 40 -1.13 1.54 -4.46
N ARG A 41 -1.23 2.39 -5.48
CA ARG A 41 -0.40 3.59 -5.56
C ARG A 41 -0.99 4.57 -4.53
N LYS A 42 -0.15 5.06 -3.64
CA LYS A 42 -0.46 6.33 -2.98
C LYS A 42 -0.28 7.37 -4.08
N ASP A 43 -1.38 7.78 -4.67
CA ASP A 43 -1.36 8.93 -5.58
C ASP A 43 -0.77 10.09 -4.79
N GLY A 44 0.01 10.96 -5.43
CA GLY A 44 0.77 12.03 -4.76
C GLY A 44 -0.05 13.04 -3.94
N PHE A 45 -1.36 12.80 -3.85
CA PHE A 45 -2.31 13.51 -3.04
C PHE A 45 -1.92 13.50 -1.55
N GLY A 46 -1.44 14.65 -1.09
CA GLY A 46 -1.05 14.85 0.30
C GLY A 46 0.35 14.38 0.67
N ILE A 47 1.23 14.05 -0.29
CA ILE A 47 2.66 13.81 0.00
C ILE A 47 3.30 15.05 0.64
N PHE A 48 2.89 16.24 0.21
CA PHE A 48 3.31 17.52 0.78
C PHE A 48 2.34 18.04 1.86
N ARG A 49 1.46 17.20 2.44
CA ARG A 49 0.52 17.63 3.48
C ARG A 49 1.30 17.99 4.74
N GLY A 50 1.43 19.29 5.01
CA GLY A 50 2.24 19.84 6.10
C GLY A 50 3.50 20.58 5.64
N MET A 51 3.82 20.59 4.34
CA MET A 51 4.84 21.47 3.79
C MET A 51 4.32 22.91 3.84
N LYS A 52 5.05 23.79 4.51
CA LYS A 52 4.73 25.22 4.57
C LYS A 52 5.11 25.89 3.23
N PRO A 53 4.44 26.99 2.84
CA PRO A 53 4.89 27.80 1.71
C PRO A 53 6.35 28.20 1.89
N PHE A 54 7.10 28.22 0.79
CA PHE A 54 8.46 28.75 0.78
C PHE A 54 8.42 30.23 1.18
N THR A 55 9.21 30.60 2.17
CA THR A 55 9.31 31.96 2.68
C THR A 55 10.66 32.57 2.32
N ALA A 56 10.79 33.89 2.41
CA ALA A 56 12.07 34.58 2.20
C ALA A 56 13.19 34.10 3.15
N ALA A 57 12.83 33.48 4.28
CA ALA A 57 13.79 32.87 5.20
C ALA A 57 14.37 31.53 4.69
N ASP A 58 13.70 30.91 3.71
CA ASP A 58 14.15 29.67 3.08
C ASP A 58 15.03 29.95 1.84
N GLU A 59 15.23 31.22 1.48
CA GLU A 59 16.13 31.63 0.40
C GLU A 59 17.58 31.29 0.75
N LEU A 60 18.24 30.55 -0.15
CA LEU A 60 19.64 30.18 0.00
C LEU A 60 20.51 31.41 -0.26
N THR A 61 20.82 32.18 0.79
CA THR A 61 21.79 33.28 0.73
C THR A 61 23.21 32.71 0.73
N THR A 62 23.66 32.21 -0.41
CA THR A 62 25.08 31.97 -0.65
C THR A 62 25.52 32.83 -1.81
N HIS A 63 26.22 33.91 -1.50
CA HIS A 63 27.49 34.36 -2.08
C HIS A 63 27.80 35.77 -1.55
N ASP A 64 28.78 35.85 -0.63
CA ASP A 64 29.71 36.98 -0.59
C ASP A 64 30.63 36.92 -1.83
#